data_AF-A0A7V5WE15-F1
#
_entry.id   AF-A0A7V5WE15-F1
#
_cell.length_a   1.000
_cell.length_b   1.000
_cell.length_c   1.000
_cell.angle_alpha   90.00
_cell.angle_beta   90.00
_cell.angle_gamma   90.00
#
_symmetry.space_group_name_H-M   'P 1'
#
loop_
_entity.id
_entity.type
_entity.pdbx_description
1 polymer ?
#
loop_
_entity_poly.entity_id
_entity_poly.type
_entity_poly.pdbx_seq_one_letter_code
_entity_poly.pdbx_strand_id
1 'polypeptide(L)'
;MRRLVGGAVYALSAAIGLLAFAYPFFTGGQAQGAGFAAHGQDAPLVTAALVGLALVALLVELQGEALGAKTVAMLGVLVAVASTLRFIEVAVPLPGGFSPIFAPIILAGYVFGSRFGFLLGAFSLLVSGLVTGGVGPWLPYQMFTAGWMGLTAGWLPRPTAAVSRRECAVLAAFGFVWGLLYGIIINLYFWP
;
A
#
# COMPACT_ATOMS: atom_id res chain seq x y z
N MET A 1 18.06 21.58 2.96
CA MET A 1 18.57 20.26 2.47
C MET A 1 17.66 19.09 2.82
N ARG A 2 17.38 18.77 4.10
CA ARG A 2 16.54 17.61 4.50
C ARG A 2 15.12 17.56 3.93
N ARG A 3 14.40 18.69 3.84
CA ARG A 3 13.07 18.75 3.19
C ARG A 3 13.11 18.52 1.68
N LEU A 4 14.22 18.90 1.04
CA LEU A 4 14.47 18.66 -0.38
C LEU A 4 14.80 17.18 -0.62
N VAL A 5 15.53 16.53 0.29
CA VAL A 5 15.81 15.10 0.24
C VAL A 5 14.53 14.28 0.46
N GLY A 6 13.72 14.59 1.46
CA GLY A 6 12.43 13.92 1.68
C GLY A 6 11.46 14.14 0.51
N GLY A 7 11.37 15.36 0.00
CA GLY A 7 10.61 15.66 -1.22
C GLY A 7 11.13 14.91 -2.44
N ALA A 8 12.45 14.78 -2.59
CA ALA A 8 13.07 14.00 -3.67
C ALA A 8 12.79 12.51 -3.53
N VAL A 9 12.77 11.95 -2.31
CA VAL A 9 12.41 10.54 -2.06
C VAL A 9 10.94 10.30 -2.39
N TYR A 10 10.03 11.19 -2.00
CA TYR A 10 8.61 11.08 -2.38
C TYR A 10 8.41 11.26 -3.89
N ALA A 11 9.11 12.20 -4.51
CA ALA A 11 9.05 12.42 -5.96
C ALA A 11 9.64 11.25 -6.73
N LEU A 12 10.76 10.67 -6.27
CA LEU A 12 11.37 9.47 -6.86
C LEU A 12 10.48 8.25 -6.67
N SER A 13 9.90 8.06 -5.49
CA SER A 13 8.98 6.94 -5.23
C SER A 13 7.71 7.06 -6.09
N ALA A 14 7.17 8.28 -6.23
CA ALA A 14 6.05 8.57 -7.11
C ALA A 14 6.43 8.40 -8.60
N ALA A 15 7.62 8.84 -9.01
CA ALA A 15 8.11 8.71 -10.37
C ALA A 15 8.44 7.26 -10.74
N ILE A 16 9.06 6.50 -9.84
CA ILE A 16 9.32 5.06 -10.02
C ILE A 16 8.00 4.31 -10.07
N GLY A 17 7.04 4.65 -9.20
CA GLY A 17 5.67 4.14 -9.31
C GLY A 17 5.07 4.44 -10.68
N LEU A 18 5.04 5.71 -11.09
CA LEU A 18 4.51 6.16 -12.38
C LEU A 18 5.20 5.50 -13.57
N LEU A 19 6.53 5.33 -13.54
CA LEU A 19 7.30 4.66 -14.59
C LEU A 19 7.00 3.16 -14.63
N ALA A 20 6.88 2.49 -13.48
CA ALA A 20 6.43 1.10 -13.42
C ALA A 20 5.00 0.95 -13.96
N PHE A 21 4.12 1.91 -13.69
CA PHE A 21 2.75 1.97 -14.23
C PHE A 21 2.69 2.31 -15.73
N ALA A 22 3.62 3.11 -16.25
CA ALA A 22 3.62 3.55 -17.64
C ALA A 22 4.36 2.58 -18.57
N TYR A 23 5.27 1.77 -18.04
CA TYR A 23 6.06 0.78 -18.79
C TYR A 23 5.23 -0.13 -19.72
N PRO A 24 4.07 -0.70 -19.30
CA PRO A 24 3.25 -1.57 -20.15
C PRO A 24 2.67 -0.87 -21.39
N PHE A 25 2.51 0.45 -21.34
CA PHE A 25 1.94 1.24 -22.45
C PHE A 25 2.96 1.53 -23.55
N PHE A 26 4.26 1.41 -23.25
CA PHE A 26 5.34 1.62 -24.24
C PHE A 26 5.82 0.30 -24.86
N THR A 27 5.57 -0.83 -24.20
CA THR A 27 5.80 -2.18 -24.74
C THR A 27 4.57 -2.64 -25.50
N GLY A 28 4.44 -2.23 -26.77
CA GLY A 28 3.27 -2.51 -27.59
C GLY A 28 2.86 -3.99 -27.64
N GLY A 29 1.59 -4.27 -27.32
CA GLY A 29 0.71 -5.18 -28.05
C GLY A 29 1.14 -6.62 -28.38
N GLN A 30 2.04 -7.26 -27.63
CA GLN A 30 2.43 -8.66 -27.87
C GLN A 30 2.01 -9.66 -26.78
N ALA A 31 1.13 -9.29 -25.86
CA ALA A 31 0.55 -10.21 -24.88
C ALA A 31 -0.94 -10.49 -25.13
N GLN A 32 -1.35 -10.67 -26.39
CA GLN A 32 -2.65 -11.31 -26.69
C GLN A 32 -2.53 -12.82 -26.46
N GLY A 33 -2.58 -13.25 -25.19
CA GLY A 33 -2.47 -14.67 -24.86
C GLY A 33 -2.53 -14.95 -23.37
N ALA A 34 -3.77 -15.13 -22.88
CA ALA A 34 -4.13 -15.78 -21.61
C ALA A 34 -3.66 -15.11 -20.30
N GLY A 35 -4.65 -14.78 -19.48
CA GLY A 35 -4.45 -14.40 -18.08
C GLY A 35 -3.53 -15.35 -17.33
N PHE A 36 -2.88 -14.79 -16.31
CA PHE A 36 -1.88 -15.44 -15.44
C PHE A 36 -0.53 -15.84 -16.07
N ALA A 37 -0.36 -15.83 -17.40
CA ALA A 37 0.83 -16.38 -18.06
C ALA A 37 1.69 -15.39 -18.87
N ALA A 38 1.36 -14.09 -18.91
CA ALA A 38 2.07 -13.11 -19.74
C ALA A 38 3.55 -12.89 -19.36
N HIS A 39 4.01 -13.31 -18.18
CA HIS A 39 5.38 -13.07 -17.67
C HIS A 39 6.07 -14.33 -17.12
N GLY A 40 5.77 -15.51 -17.65
CA GLY A 40 6.09 -16.80 -17.02
C GLY A 40 7.56 -17.18 -16.77
N GLN A 41 8.57 -16.46 -17.31
CA GLN A 41 9.98 -16.84 -17.14
C GLN A 41 10.87 -15.77 -16.47
N ASP A 42 10.57 -14.47 -16.64
CA ASP A 42 11.28 -13.37 -15.95
C ASP A 42 10.60 -12.91 -14.64
N ALA A 43 9.35 -13.33 -14.42
CA ALA A 43 8.53 -12.88 -13.30
C ALA A 43 9.18 -13.04 -11.91
N PRO A 44 9.87 -14.14 -11.55
CA PRO A 44 10.34 -14.32 -10.18
C PRO A 44 11.48 -13.37 -9.80
N LEU A 45 12.45 -13.17 -10.70
CA LEU A 45 13.60 -12.29 -10.45
C LEU A 45 13.20 -10.82 -10.45
N VAL A 46 12.34 -10.42 -11.39
CA VAL A 46 11.79 -9.06 -11.44
C VAL A 46 10.92 -8.79 -10.22
N THR A 47 10.11 -9.76 -9.78
CA THR A 47 9.34 -9.66 -8.53
C THR A 47 10.25 -9.49 -7.32
N ALA A 48 11.28 -10.34 -7.18
CA ALA A 48 12.21 -10.28 -6.08
C ALA A 48 12.97 -8.94 -6.07
N ALA A 49 13.37 -8.44 -7.23
CA ALA A 49 14.00 -7.14 -7.37
C ALA A 49 13.05 -5.99 -6.99
N LEU A 50 11.80 -5.98 -7.47
CA LEU A 50 10.83 -4.93 -7.15
C LEU A 50 10.44 -4.93 -5.66
N VAL A 51 10.19 -6.11 -5.08
CA VAL A 51 9.93 -6.25 -3.64
C VAL A 51 11.17 -5.83 -2.85
N GLY A 52 12.36 -6.23 -3.26
CA GLY A 52 13.63 -5.84 -2.64
C GLY A 52 13.86 -4.33 -2.67
N LEU A 53 13.63 -3.68 -3.81
CA LEU A 53 13.73 -2.23 -3.95
C LEU A 53 12.66 -1.50 -3.12
N ALA A 54 11.42 -2.01 -3.09
CA ALA A 54 10.36 -1.47 -2.25
C ALA A 54 10.73 -1.59 -0.76
N LEU A 55 11.30 -2.73 -0.35
CA LEU A 55 11.81 -2.93 1.00
C LEU A 55 12.92 -1.94 1.35
N VAL A 56 13.90 -1.76 0.48
CA VAL A 56 14.99 -0.78 0.69
C VAL A 56 14.41 0.63 0.83
N ALA A 57 13.50 1.03 -0.05
CA ALA A 57 12.84 2.34 0.03
C ALA A 57 12.08 2.52 1.35
N LEU A 58 11.35 1.49 1.80
CA LEU A 58 10.63 1.50 3.07
C LEU A 58 11.57 1.54 4.28
N LEU A 59 12.70 0.84 4.23
CA LEU A 59 13.72 0.87 5.29
C LEU A 59 14.39 2.24 5.39
N VAL A 60 14.68 2.88 4.25
CA VAL A 60 15.16 4.27 4.22
C VAL A 60 14.10 5.22 4.80
N GLU A 61 12.83 5.01 4.44
CA GLU A 61 11.70 5.78 4.98
C GLU A 61 11.40 5.46 6.45
N LEU A 62 11.90 4.35 7.01
CA LEU A 62 11.84 4.10 8.46
C LEU A 62 12.95 4.85 9.22
N GLN A 63 14.07 5.15 8.57
CA GLN A 63 15.25 5.77 9.20
C GLN A 63 15.19 7.31 9.23
N GLY A 64 14.32 7.94 8.44
CA GLY A 64 14.20 9.40 8.39
C GLY A 64 13.54 9.98 9.64
N GLU A 65 14.33 10.63 10.50
CA GLU A 65 13.97 11.00 11.88
C GLU A 65 13.74 9.78 12.75
N ALA A 66 14.39 9.76 13.92
CA ALA A 66 14.29 8.67 14.87
C ALA A 66 12.82 8.50 15.29
N LEU A 67 12.08 7.66 14.56
CA LEU A 67 10.83 7.09 15.03
C LEU A 67 11.18 6.52 16.40
N GLY A 68 10.67 7.14 17.46
CA GLY A 68 10.96 6.69 18.81
C GLY A 68 10.64 5.20 18.89
N ALA A 69 11.41 4.43 19.67
CA ALA A 69 11.23 2.98 19.78
C ALA A 69 9.76 2.57 20.00
N LYS A 70 8.99 3.41 20.71
CA LYS A 70 7.54 3.30 20.87
C LYS A 70 6.77 3.32 19.55
N THR A 71 7.05 4.24 18.64
CA THR A 71 6.37 4.36 17.34
C THR A 71 6.68 3.17 16.45
N VAL A 72 7.92 2.70 16.43
CA VAL A 72 8.30 1.49 15.69
C VAL A 72 7.59 0.25 16.26
N ALA A 73 7.53 0.13 17.59
CA ALA A 73 6.79 -0.95 18.24
C ALA A 73 5.29 -0.91 17.91
N MET A 74 4.66 0.27 17.97
CA MET A 74 3.26 0.44 17.58
C MET A 74 3.03 0.09 16.11
N LEU A 75 3.93 0.50 15.22
CA LEU A 75 3.86 0.15 13.80
C LEU A 75 3.90 -1.37 13.63
N GLY A 76 4.85 -2.06 14.28
CA GLY A 76 4.96 -3.52 14.22
C GLY A 76 3.70 -4.24 14.72
N VAL A 77 3.12 -3.81 15.84
CA VAL A 77 1.88 -4.38 16.39
C VAL A 77 0.71 -4.15 15.42
N LEU A 78 0.54 -2.93 14.91
CA LEU A 78 -0.52 -2.62 13.96
C LEU A 78 -0.35 -3.37 12.64
N VAL A 79 0.89 -3.53 12.15
CA VAL A 79 1.20 -4.35 10.98
C VAL A 79 0.76 -5.79 11.22
N ALA A 80 1.07 -6.38 12.38
CA ALA A 80 0.67 -7.73 12.71
C ALA A 80 -0.86 -7.90 12.76
N VAL A 81 -1.57 -6.96 13.40
CA VAL A 81 -3.04 -6.96 13.45
C VAL A 81 -3.62 -6.85 12.05
N ALA A 82 -3.22 -5.84 11.27
CA ALA A 82 -3.74 -5.62 9.92
C ALA A 82 -3.42 -6.79 8.98
N SER A 83 -2.21 -7.36 9.07
CA SER A 83 -1.85 -8.52 8.25
C SER A 83 -2.68 -9.75 8.59
N THR A 84 -3.06 -9.92 9.86
CA THR A 84 -3.91 -11.03 10.31
C THR A 84 -5.35 -10.85 9.83
N LEU A 85 -5.86 -9.62 9.72
CA LEU A 85 -7.19 -9.36 9.17
C LEU A 85 -7.34 -9.87 7.74
N ARG A 86 -6.26 -9.97 6.97
CA ARG A 86 -6.29 -10.56 5.63
C ARG A 86 -6.77 -12.02 5.62
N PHE A 87 -6.56 -12.77 6.70
CA PHE A 87 -7.13 -14.13 6.82
C PHE A 87 -8.65 -14.14 6.84
N ILE A 88 -9.29 -13.06 7.30
CA ILE A 88 -10.75 -12.94 7.26
C ILE A 88 -11.24 -12.85 5.81
N GLU A 89 -10.47 -12.27 4.88
CA GLU A 89 -10.82 -12.26 3.45
C GLU A 89 -10.92 -13.68 2.89
N VAL A 90 -10.04 -14.57 3.34
CA VAL A 90 -10.01 -15.98 2.92
C VAL A 90 -11.07 -16.79 3.66
N ALA A 91 -11.24 -16.56 4.96
CA ALA A 91 -12.14 -17.33 5.82
C ALA A 91 -13.62 -16.93 5.65
N VAL A 92 -13.89 -15.66 5.34
CA VAL A 92 -15.24 -15.11 5.15
C VAL A 92 -15.25 -14.35 3.83
N PRO A 93 -15.46 -15.04 2.69
CA PRO A 93 -15.49 -14.40 1.39
C PRO A 93 -16.71 -13.46 1.31
N LEU A 94 -16.43 -12.18 1.48
CA LEU A 94 -17.41 -11.10 1.35
C LEU A 94 -17.49 -10.64 -0.12
N PRO A 95 -18.67 -10.21 -0.60
CA PRO A 95 -18.84 -9.78 -1.98
C PRO A 95 -17.94 -8.58 -2.33
N GLY A 96 -17.46 -8.53 -3.58
CA GLY A 96 -16.84 -7.32 -4.14
C GLY A 96 -15.38 -7.06 -3.75
N GLY A 97 -14.62 -8.07 -3.33
CA GLY A 97 -13.20 -7.88 -2.98
C GLY A 97 -13.01 -7.10 -1.68
N PHE A 98 -13.94 -7.26 -0.75
CA PHE A 98 -13.87 -6.64 0.57
C PHE A 98 -12.58 -7.04 1.29
N SER A 99 -11.86 -6.03 1.77
CA SER A 99 -10.61 -6.21 2.50
C SER A 99 -10.66 -5.42 3.82
N PRO A 100 -10.70 -6.10 4.98
CA PRO A 100 -10.70 -5.46 6.29
C PRO A 100 -9.36 -4.78 6.61
N ILE A 101 -8.30 -5.03 5.82
CA ILE A 101 -6.98 -4.43 6.01
C ILE A 101 -6.98 -2.90 5.84
N PHE A 102 -7.91 -2.35 5.06
CA PHE A 102 -7.95 -0.92 4.76
C PHE A 102 -8.35 -0.08 5.97
N ALA A 103 -9.25 -0.59 6.83
CA ALA A 103 -9.71 0.14 7.99
C ALA A 103 -8.58 0.55 8.96
N PRO A 104 -7.71 -0.37 9.46
CA PRO A 104 -6.60 0.02 10.32
C PRO A 104 -5.58 0.91 9.61
N ILE A 105 -5.35 0.73 8.30
CA ILE A 105 -4.45 1.59 7.52
C ILE A 105 -4.96 3.04 7.49
N ILE A 106 -6.23 3.23 7.14
CA ILE A 106 -6.87 4.54 7.06
C ILE A 106 -6.89 5.20 8.44
N LEU A 107 -7.35 4.48 9.47
CA LEU A 107 -7.45 5.01 10.83
C LEU A 107 -6.07 5.39 11.39
N ALA A 108 -5.05 4.58 11.17
CA ALA A 108 -3.70 4.89 11.63
C ALA A 108 -3.09 6.07 10.86
N GLY A 109 -3.31 6.16 9.54
CA GLY A 109 -2.88 7.33 8.76
C GLY A 109 -3.56 8.61 9.23
N TYR A 110 -4.84 8.52 9.53
CA TYR A 110 -5.64 9.62 10.08
C TYR A 110 -5.17 10.10 11.47
N VAL A 111 -4.84 9.16 12.37
CA VAL A 111 -4.46 9.46 13.76
C VAL A 111 -2.97 9.77 13.92
N PHE A 112 -2.09 8.97 13.32
CA PHE A 112 -0.64 9.07 13.47
C PHE A 112 0.04 9.83 12.33
N GLY A 113 -0.71 10.23 11.31
CA GLY A 113 -0.26 11.05 10.19
C GLY A 113 0.24 10.24 8.97
N SER A 114 0.49 10.98 7.89
CA SER A 114 0.76 10.43 6.56
C SER A 114 1.92 9.43 6.50
N ARG A 115 3.04 9.73 7.16
CA ARG A 115 4.21 8.83 7.14
C ARG A 115 3.90 7.50 7.82
N PHE A 116 3.25 7.53 8.97
CA PHE A 116 2.89 6.32 9.70
C PHE A 116 1.87 5.48 8.91
N GLY A 117 0.86 6.13 8.34
CA GLY A 117 -0.13 5.46 7.49
C GLY A 117 0.48 4.81 6.25
N PHE A 118 1.42 5.49 5.59
CA PHE A 118 2.15 4.94 4.45
C PHE A 118 2.90 3.66 4.81
N LEU A 119 3.71 3.72 5.88
CA LEU A 119 4.50 2.60 6.33
C LEU A 119 3.60 1.44 6.78
N LEU A 120 2.53 1.73 7.52
CA LEU A 120 1.58 0.71 7.95
C LEU A 120 0.97 -0.02 6.75
N GLY A 121 0.45 0.72 5.76
CA GLY A 121 -0.14 0.13 4.56
C GLY A 121 0.85 -0.74 3.80
N ALA A 122 2.05 -0.23 3.54
CA ALA A 122 3.05 -0.97 2.79
C ALA A 122 3.54 -2.23 3.52
N PHE A 123 3.85 -2.13 4.82
CA PHE A 123 4.32 -3.29 5.60
C PHE A 123 3.22 -4.31 5.88
N SER A 124 1.96 -3.90 6.07
CA SER A 124 0.84 -4.82 6.22
C SER A 124 0.62 -5.67 4.98
N LEU A 125 0.73 -5.09 3.78
CA LEU A 125 0.58 -5.84 2.54
C LEU A 125 1.78 -6.78 2.31
N LEU A 126 2.99 -6.33 2.62
CA LEU A 126 4.19 -7.17 2.57
C LEU A 126 4.06 -8.38 3.52
N VAL A 127 3.83 -8.14 4.81
CA VAL A 127 3.79 -9.19 5.84
C VAL A 127 2.64 -10.15 5.54
N SER A 128 1.48 -9.64 5.16
CA SER A 128 0.36 -10.51 4.80
C SER A 128 0.65 -11.34 3.54
N GLY A 129 1.33 -10.79 2.53
CA GLY A 129 1.76 -11.54 1.35
C GLY A 129 2.74 -12.66 1.71
N LEU A 130 3.71 -12.39 2.58
CA LEU A 130 4.66 -13.40 3.08
C LEU A 130 3.94 -14.51 3.86
N VAL A 131 3.01 -14.14 4.73
CA VAL A 131 2.30 -15.09 5.61
C VAL A 131 1.31 -15.95 4.83
N THR A 132 0.63 -15.40 3.83
CA THR A 132 -0.36 -16.12 3.01
C THR A 132 0.26 -16.85 1.82
N GLY A 133 1.57 -16.71 1.58
CA GLY A 133 2.23 -17.21 0.38
C GLY A 133 1.87 -16.44 -0.90
N GLY A 134 1.17 -15.30 -0.78
CA GLY A 134 0.72 -14.45 -1.89
C GLY A 134 1.79 -13.51 -2.45
N VAL A 135 3.07 -13.89 -2.39
CA VAL A 135 4.18 -13.10 -2.93
C VAL A 135 4.23 -13.25 -4.45
N GLY A 136 4.10 -12.14 -5.16
CA GLY A 136 4.16 -12.12 -6.61
C GLY A 136 4.43 -10.73 -7.17
N PRO A 137 4.55 -10.58 -8.51
CA PRO A 137 4.91 -9.32 -9.15
C PRO A 137 3.89 -8.19 -8.88
N TRP A 138 2.66 -8.54 -8.50
CA TRP A 138 1.62 -7.61 -8.09
C TRP A 138 1.83 -7.05 -6.66
N LEU A 139 2.64 -7.70 -5.82
CA LEU A 139 2.77 -7.36 -4.40
C LEU A 139 3.33 -5.93 -4.19
N PRO A 140 4.36 -5.46 -4.91
CA PRO A 140 4.80 -4.07 -4.81
C PRO A 140 3.67 -3.08 -5.09
N TYR A 141 2.83 -3.34 -6.10
CA TYR A 141 1.67 -2.50 -6.40
C TYR A 141 0.69 -2.46 -5.23
N GLN A 142 0.40 -3.61 -4.62
CA GLN A 142 -0.45 -3.67 -3.41
C GLN A 142 0.17 -2.88 -2.24
N MET A 143 1.47 -3.05 -2.00
CA MET A 143 2.21 -2.34 -0.94
C MET A 143 2.15 -0.83 -1.11
N PHE A 144 2.49 -0.32 -2.30
CA PHE A 144 2.49 1.12 -2.55
C PHE A 144 1.09 1.71 -2.56
N THR A 145 0.10 1.03 -3.16
CA THR A 145 -1.28 1.51 -3.21
C THR A 145 -1.90 1.58 -1.82
N ALA A 146 -1.68 0.55 -0.99
CA ALA A 146 -2.09 0.56 0.41
C ALA A 146 -1.33 1.63 1.22
N GLY A 147 -0.05 1.83 0.92
CA GLY A 147 0.74 2.92 1.49
C GLY A 147 0.14 4.30 1.15
N TRP A 148 -0.19 4.55 -0.12
CA TRP A 148 -0.80 5.81 -0.55
C TRP A 148 -2.17 6.05 0.09
N MET A 149 -2.96 5.00 0.28
CA MET A 149 -4.21 5.07 1.04
C MET A 149 -3.97 5.58 2.47
N GLY A 150 -3.02 5.00 3.20
CA GLY A 150 -2.67 5.47 4.54
C GLY A 150 -2.02 6.86 4.56
N LEU A 151 -1.22 7.18 3.55
CA LEU A 151 -0.56 8.48 3.40
C LEU A 151 -1.59 9.61 3.27
N THR A 152 -2.54 9.44 2.36
CA THR A 152 -3.58 10.43 2.07
C THR A 152 -4.63 10.51 3.18
N ALA A 153 -4.83 9.45 3.96
CA ALA A 153 -5.67 9.52 5.16
C ALA A 153 -5.12 10.53 6.18
N GLY A 154 -3.80 10.72 6.24
CA GLY A 154 -3.17 11.74 7.08
C GLY A 154 -3.38 13.19 6.62
N TRP A 155 -3.97 13.41 5.43
CA TRP A 155 -4.34 14.75 4.94
C TRP A 155 -5.77 15.14 5.33
N LEU A 156 -6.55 14.21 5.88
CA LEU A 156 -7.89 14.50 6.35
C LEU A 156 -7.86 15.49 7.53
N PRO A 157 -8.94 16.27 7.73
CA PRO A 157 -9.05 17.21 8.84
C PRO A 157 -8.83 16.49 10.16
N ARG A 158 -7.94 17.01 11.02
CA ARG A 158 -7.52 16.33 12.25
C ARG A 158 -8.69 15.92 13.15
N PRO A 159 -8.57 14.81 13.89
CA PRO A 159 -9.59 14.35 14.82
C PRO A 159 -9.92 15.42 15.87
N THR A 160 -11.21 15.65 16.08
CA THR A 160 -11.71 16.46 17.20
C THR A 160 -11.65 15.66 18.49
N ALA A 161 -11.64 16.35 19.64
CA ALA A 161 -11.59 15.70 20.96
C ALA A 161 -12.76 14.71 21.21
N ALA A 162 -13.86 14.86 20.49
CA ALA A 162 -14.94 13.89 20.41
C ALA A 162 -15.13 13.45 18.96
N VAL A 163 -15.24 12.14 18.74
CA VAL A 163 -15.56 11.56 17.43
C VAL A 163 -16.97 12.02 17.02
N SER A 164 -17.04 12.80 15.95
CA SER A 164 -18.33 13.30 15.46
C SER A 164 -18.93 12.38 14.39
N ARG A 165 -20.26 12.38 14.24
CA ARG A 165 -20.91 11.66 13.11
C ARG A 165 -20.38 12.10 11.75
N ARG A 166 -20.00 13.38 11.62
CA ARG A 166 -19.40 13.94 10.41
C ARG A 166 -18.03 13.32 10.13
N GLU A 167 -17.23 13.13 11.16
CA GLU A 167 -15.91 12.48 11.05
C GLU A 167 -16.03 11.03 10.60
N CYS A 168 -16.96 10.27 11.20
CA CYS A 168 -17.27 8.91 10.73
C CYS A 168 -17.73 8.89 9.26
N ALA A 169 -18.59 9.84 8.86
CA ALA A 169 -19.07 9.94 7.48
C ALA A 169 -17.94 10.26 6.50
N VAL A 170 -17.01 11.16 6.87
CA VAL A 170 -15.83 11.50 6.07
C VAL A 170 -14.91 10.30 5.92
N LEU A 171 -14.61 9.59 7.01
CA LEU A 171 -13.75 8.39 6.97
C LEU A 171 -14.40 7.26 6.16
N ALA A 172 -15.72 7.07 6.29
CA ALA A 172 -16.45 6.08 5.51
C ALA A 172 -16.45 6.41 4.01
N ALA A 173 -16.71 7.66 3.64
CA ALA A 173 -16.64 8.12 2.25
C ALA A 173 -15.22 7.99 1.69
N PHE A 174 -14.21 8.37 2.47
CA PHE A 174 -12.81 8.23 2.12
C PHE A 174 -12.43 6.76 1.87
N GLY A 175 -12.82 5.86 2.77
CA GLY A 175 -12.59 4.42 2.62
C GLY A 175 -13.32 3.82 1.43
N PHE A 176 -14.56 4.26 1.15
CA PHE A 176 -15.30 3.84 -0.03
C PHE A 176 -14.59 4.23 -1.32
N VAL A 177 -14.16 5.50 -1.43
CA VAL A 177 -13.42 5.99 -2.61
C VAL A 177 -12.09 5.25 -2.77
N TRP A 178 -11.32 5.09 -1.69
CA TRP A 178 -10.05 4.38 -1.74
C TRP A 178 -10.19 2.89 -2.02
N GLY A 179 -11.28 2.24 -1.60
CA GLY A 179 -11.56 0.85 -1.97
C GLY A 179 -11.70 0.70 -3.48
N LEU A 180 -12.43 1.60 -4.14
CA LEU A 180 -12.57 1.63 -5.60
C LEU A 180 -11.24 1.97 -6.29
N LEU A 181 -10.55 3.02 -5.82
CA LEU A 181 -9.24 3.42 -6.36
C LEU A 181 -8.20 2.31 -6.21
N TYR A 182 -8.17 1.62 -5.08
CA TYR A 182 -7.26 0.50 -4.86
C TYR A 182 -7.48 -0.57 -5.91
N GLY A 183 -8.74 -0.97 -6.14
CA GLY A 183 -9.11 -1.90 -7.21
C GLY A 183 -8.66 -1.43 -8.60
N ILE A 184 -8.89 -0.16 -8.94
CA ILE A 184 -8.46 0.40 -10.24
C ILE A 184 -6.92 0.33 -10.38
N ILE A 185 -6.18 0.77 -9.36
CA ILE A 185 -4.72 0.87 -9.40
C ILE A 185 -4.08 -0.51 -9.47
N ILE A 186 -4.53 -1.49 -8.67
CA ILE A 186 -3.96 -2.84 -8.72
C ILE A 186 -4.31 -3.54 -10.04
N ASN A 187 -5.45 -3.21 -10.67
CA ASN A 187 -5.82 -3.80 -11.95
C ASN A 187 -5.02 -3.24 -13.14
N LEU A 188 -4.34 -2.11 -12.99
CA LEU A 188 -3.37 -1.63 -13.99
C LEU A 188 -2.24 -2.65 -14.22
N TYR A 189 -1.94 -3.51 -13.24
CA TYR A 189 -1.00 -4.61 -13.45
C TYR A 189 -1.48 -5.61 -14.52
N PHE A 190 -2.79 -5.79 -14.66
CA PHE A 190 -3.39 -6.69 -15.64
C PHE A 190 -3.68 -5.99 -16.98
N TRP A 191 -3.20 -4.76 -17.18
CA TRP A 191 -3.51 -3.97 -18.37
C TRP A 191 -2.25 -3.43 -19.06
N PRO A 192 -2.13 -3.56 -20.40
CA PRO A 192 -2.97 -4.36 -21.28
C PRO A 192 -2.71 -5.87 -21.17
#